data_AF-A0A7D5T8N4-F1
#
_entry.id   AF-A0A7D5T8N4-F1
#
_cell.length_a   1.000
_cell.length_b   1.000
_cell.length_c   1.000
_cell.angle_alpha   90.00
_cell.angle_beta   90.00
_cell.angle_gamma   90.00
#
_symmetry.space_group_name_H-M   'P 1'
#
loop_
_entity.id
_entity.type
_entity.pdbx_description
1 polymer ?
#
loop_
_entity_poly.entity_id
_entity_poly.type
_entity_poly.pdbx_seq_one_letter_code
_entity_poly.pdbx_strand_id
1 'polypeptide(L)'
;MTDRVHDVIGIGVGPFNLGLAALLDGADADLDVRFLEQEPEFNWHEGMLVEETTMEVPFLADLVTMADPSNPHSYLNYLQAEDRLYEFYFYEEFFIPRREYNEYCRWVADRLPSLEFDSRVTDVRVEDDLFVVEAVDPTTGERERYAAEDVVMGIGTQRHVPEQFEDSLGRDVFHSASYLHNRERCLDADSVTIVGSGQSAAEVFRDLLERQRENEFSLDWITRSRGFFQMADAKLGHMVYTPDYTEYFYDLDQERKDELLDGQDLLYKGIDETTSARIYDALYERSVGDGDPDVGMLAATEVTDIGTVDVGTDRSGTDYYQLICDHWQEEERFLHESEVVVLATGYARTEPPFLAPLEDRIRRDGQGRLAITKDFRLETDLPGEIFVQNAELHTHGINAPDLGLGPYRNATIVNQLAGEDVYDASRADTFQTFAVDDFVAERGARRIPESRPRLRGDD
;
A
#
# COMPACT_ATOMS: atom_id res chain seq x y z
N MET A 1 5.73 27.09 21.75
CA MET A 1 6.18 25.91 22.50
C MET A 1 4.94 25.39 23.18
N THR A 2 4.46 24.21 22.80
CA THR A 2 3.67 23.43 23.75
C THR A 2 4.61 23.17 24.94
N ASP A 3 4.20 23.51 26.16
CA ASP A 3 5.03 23.32 27.37
C ASP A 3 5.19 21.81 27.75
N ARG A 4 4.70 20.91 26.89
CA ARG A 4 4.60 19.48 27.13
C ARG A 4 5.46 18.74 26.10
N VAL A 5 6.32 17.86 26.60
CA VAL A 5 7.08 16.89 25.81
C VAL A 5 6.24 15.62 25.75
N HIS A 6 6.04 15.11 24.54
CA HIS A 6 5.39 13.82 24.29
C HIS A 6 6.44 12.70 24.32
N ASP A 7 6.05 11.50 24.68
CA ASP A 7 6.92 10.34 24.50
C ASP A 7 7.11 10.08 23.01
N VAL A 8 6.02 10.18 22.22
CA VAL A 8 6.05 9.88 20.78
C VAL A 8 5.17 10.82 19.97
N ILE A 9 5.69 11.24 18.80
CA ILE A 9 4.87 11.83 17.73
C ILE A 9 4.86 10.92 16.50
N GLY A 10 3.67 10.46 16.13
CA GLY A 10 3.40 9.82 14.85
C GLY A 10 3.13 10.84 13.73
N ILE A 11 3.71 10.62 12.56
CA ILE A 11 3.52 11.46 11.37
C ILE A 11 2.79 10.64 10.30
N GLY A 12 1.60 11.10 9.93
CA GLY A 12 0.66 10.41 9.04
C GLY A 12 -0.24 9.42 9.79
N VAL A 13 -1.52 9.38 9.43
CA VAL A 13 -2.52 8.46 10.00
C VAL A 13 -3.08 7.58 8.88
N GLY A 14 -2.20 6.79 8.27
CA GLY A 14 -2.59 5.61 7.49
C GLY A 14 -2.97 4.43 8.40
N PRO A 15 -3.42 3.29 7.84
CA PRO A 15 -3.85 2.13 8.63
C PRO A 15 -2.78 1.63 9.61
N PHE A 16 -1.49 1.74 9.27
CA PHE A 16 -0.42 1.30 10.15
C PHE A 16 -0.26 2.16 11.41
N ASN A 17 -0.18 3.49 11.26
CA ASN A 17 -0.10 4.40 12.41
C ASN A 17 -1.43 4.48 13.18
N LEU A 18 -2.57 4.31 12.50
CA LEU A 18 -3.86 4.16 13.17
C LEU A 18 -3.88 2.91 14.06
N GLY A 19 -3.36 1.78 13.57
CA GLY A 19 -3.20 0.58 14.37
C GLY A 19 -2.20 0.75 15.52
N LEU A 20 -1.12 1.50 15.32
CA LEU A 20 -0.17 1.81 16.39
C LEU A 20 -0.85 2.64 17.49
N ALA A 21 -1.58 3.68 17.11
CA ALA A 21 -2.35 4.49 18.03
C ALA A 21 -3.40 3.65 18.80
N ALA A 22 -4.08 2.72 18.13
CA ALA A 22 -5.05 1.82 18.75
C ALA A 22 -4.41 0.81 19.72
N LEU A 23 -3.20 0.31 19.42
CA LEU A 23 -2.45 -0.54 20.34
C LEU A 23 -1.89 0.25 21.53
N LEU A 24 -1.46 1.50 21.35
CA LEU A 24 -1.00 2.36 22.44
C LEU A 24 -2.16 2.74 23.38
N ASP A 25 -3.35 3.02 22.85
CA ASP A 25 -4.55 3.30 23.66
C ASP A 25 -5.01 2.10 24.50
N GLY A 26 -4.82 0.87 23.98
CA GLY A 26 -5.14 -0.37 24.69
C GLY A 26 -4.00 -0.94 25.55
N ALA A 27 -2.79 -0.37 25.48
CA ALA A 27 -1.62 -0.89 26.18
C ALA A 27 -1.67 -0.60 27.68
N ASP A 28 -1.14 -1.52 28.49
CA ASP A 28 -0.83 -1.28 29.91
C ASP A 28 0.47 -0.43 30.06
N ALA A 29 0.64 0.60 29.22
CA ALA A 29 1.77 1.53 29.22
C ALA A 29 1.27 2.98 29.23
N ASP A 30 1.75 3.79 30.17
CA ASP A 30 1.37 5.20 30.32
C ASP A 30 2.26 6.08 29.44
N LEU A 31 2.03 6.04 28.12
CA LEU A 31 2.77 6.82 27.11
C LEU A 31 1.90 7.99 26.59
N ASP A 32 2.45 9.21 26.62
CA ASP A 32 1.85 10.41 26.05
C ASP A 32 2.17 10.53 24.56
N VAL A 33 1.19 10.22 23.72
CA VAL A 33 1.38 10.12 22.28
C VAL A 33 0.46 11.04 21.49
N ARG A 34 0.95 11.53 20.35
CA ARG A 34 0.20 12.31 19.37
C ARG A 34 0.45 11.82 17.96
N PHE A 35 -0.57 11.78 17.12
CA PHE A 35 -0.43 11.41 15.71
C PHE A 35 -1.02 12.52 14.83
N LEU A 36 -0.21 13.04 13.90
CA LEU A 36 -0.55 14.19 13.07
C LEU A 36 -0.90 13.74 11.64
N GLU A 37 -2.07 14.13 11.14
CA GLU A 37 -2.55 13.85 9.78
C GLU A 37 -2.89 15.16 9.06
N GLN A 38 -2.48 15.30 7.80
CA GLN A 38 -2.74 16.51 7.02
C GLN A 38 -4.18 16.60 6.51
N GLU A 39 -4.83 15.46 6.26
CA GLU A 39 -6.22 15.43 5.84
C GLU A 39 -7.16 15.79 7.02
N PRO A 40 -8.39 16.27 6.76
CA PRO A 40 -9.33 16.67 7.81
C PRO A 40 -10.01 15.49 8.52
N GLU A 41 -9.97 14.31 7.92
CA GLU A 41 -10.53 13.08 8.47
C GLU A 41 -9.84 11.85 7.86
N PHE A 42 -9.97 10.69 8.51
CA PHE A 42 -9.43 9.45 7.98
C PHE A 42 -10.22 9.01 6.74
N ASN A 43 -9.53 8.86 5.61
CA ASN A 43 -10.06 8.19 4.43
C ASN A 43 -8.95 7.40 3.72
N TRP A 44 -9.13 6.09 3.61
CA TRP A 44 -8.15 5.20 3.01
C TRP A 44 -8.51 4.88 1.55
N HIS A 45 -7.73 5.44 0.63
CA HIS A 45 -7.92 5.28 -0.83
C HIS A 45 -9.34 5.62 -1.32
N GLU A 46 -9.91 6.73 -0.85
CA GLU A 46 -11.30 7.13 -1.11
C GLU A 46 -11.69 7.04 -2.59
N GLY A 47 -10.86 7.57 -3.50
CA GLY A 47 -11.17 7.59 -4.93
C GLY A 47 -11.11 6.22 -5.62
N MET A 48 -10.76 5.15 -4.88
CA MET A 48 -10.74 3.76 -5.33
C MET A 48 -11.63 2.84 -4.47
N LEU A 49 -12.55 3.38 -3.65
CA LEU A 49 -13.57 2.62 -2.93
C LEU A 49 -14.70 2.14 -3.87
N VAL A 50 -14.33 1.56 -5.01
CA VAL A 50 -15.23 1.05 -6.04
C VAL A 50 -16.13 -0.02 -5.44
N GLU A 51 -17.42 -0.01 -5.80
CA GLU A 51 -18.37 -1.00 -5.31
C GLU A 51 -17.92 -2.42 -5.66
N GLU A 52 -18.25 -3.37 -4.79
CA GLU A 52 -17.88 -4.79 -4.92
C GLU A 52 -16.37 -5.08 -4.95
N THR A 53 -15.53 -4.12 -4.51
CA THR A 53 -14.13 -4.40 -4.19
C THR A 53 -13.97 -4.83 -2.73
N THR A 54 -13.14 -5.85 -2.52
CA THR A 54 -12.84 -6.39 -1.18
C THR A 54 -11.39 -6.10 -0.79
N MET A 55 -11.13 -6.23 0.50
CA MET A 55 -9.76 -6.37 1.02
C MET A 55 -9.14 -7.65 0.46
N GLU A 56 -7.84 -7.62 0.21
CA GLU A 56 -7.06 -8.80 -0.23
C GLU A 56 -6.54 -9.61 0.97
N VAL A 57 -6.80 -9.14 2.19
CA VAL A 57 -6.48 -9.80 3.45
C VAL A 57 -7.76 -10.15 4.22
N PRO A 58 -7.76 -11.23 5.02
CA PRO A 58 -8.88 -11.56 5.89
C PRO A 58 -9.16 -10.45 6.90
N PHE A 59 -10.40 -10.31 7.38
CA PHE A 59 -10.74 -9.31 8.42
C PHE A 59 -9.96 -9.45 9.74
N LEU A 60 -9.28 -10.59 9.97
CA LEU A 60 -8.36 -10.76 11.10
C LEU A 60 -7.13 -9.85 10.99
N ALA A 61 -6.74 -9.48 9.76
CA ALA A 61 -5.77 -8.44 9.47
C ALA A 61 -6.39 -7.03 9.64
N ASP A 62 -7.12 -6.84 10.73
CA ASP A 62 -7.55 -5.53 11.18
C ASP A 62 -6.38 -4.78 11.87
N LEU A 63 -6.68 -3.67 12.53
CA LEU A 63 -5.66 -2.80 13.11
C LEU A 63 -4.95 -3.38 14.33
N VAL A 64 -5.54 -4.38 15.01
CA VAL A 64 -5.11 -4.78 16.37
C VAL A 64 -5.16 -6.28 16.65
N THR A 65 -6.05 -7.04 16.01
CA THR A 65 -6.41 -8.43 16.36
C THR A 65 -5.22 -9.38 16.30
N MET A 66 -4.30 -9.21 15.33
CA MET A 66 -3.11 -10.06 15.24
C MET A 66 -2.09 -9.82 16.37
N ALA A 67 -2.20 -8.70 17.10
CA ALA A 67 -1.41 -8.43 18.31
C ALA A 67 -2.21 -8.73 19.59
N ASP A 68 -3.46 -8.29 19.65
CA ASP A 68 -4.38 -8.51 20.77
C ASP A 68 -5.84 -8.64 20.28
N PRO A 69 -6.37 -9.87 20.16
CA PRO A 69 -7.77 -10.10 19.80
C PRO A 69 -8.79 -9.53 20.79
N SER A 70 -8.37 -9.18 22.01
CA SER A 70 -9.25 -8.59 23.03
C SER A 70 -9.33 -7.06 22.96
N ASN A 71 -8.50 -6.43 22.14
CA ASN A 71 -8.43 -4.99 22.02
C ASN A 71 -9.81 -4.40 21.61
N PRO A 72 -10.30 -3.35 22.28
CA PRO A 72 -11.61 -2.75 22.03
C PRO A 72 -11.76 -2.20 20.60
N HIS A 73 -10.65 -1.93 19.91
CA HIS A 73 -10.62 -1.41 18.55
C HIS A 73 -10.60 -2.49 17.46
N SER A 74 -10.84 -3.77 17.80
CA SER A 74 -10.94 -4.86 16.81
C SER A 74 -12.14 -4.70 15.88
N TYR A 75 -12.04 -5.24 14.67
CA TYR A 75 -13.09 -5.22 13.67
C TYR A 75 -14.38 -5.89 14.16
N LEU A 76 -14.27 -6.97 14.95
CA LEU A 76 -15.44 -7.62 15.55
C LEU A 76 -16.14 -6.72 16.60
N ASN A 77 -15.38 -5.93 17.37
CA ASN A 77 -15.94 -4.95 18.29
C ASN A 77 -16.61 -3.78 17.54
N TYR A 78 -16.04 -3.36 16.41
CA TYR A 78 -16.70 -2.44 15.48
C TYR A 78 -18.06 -2.97 15.02
N LEU A 79 -18.12 -4.20 14.51
CA LEU A 79 -19.38 -4.81 14.05
C LEU A 79 -20.42 -4.89 15.17
N GLN A 80 -19.99 -5.16 16.40
CA GLN A 80 -20.87 -5.17 17.56
C GLN A 80 -21.36 -3.76 17.93
N ALA A 81 -20.51 -2.74 17.84
CA ALA A 81 -20.85 -1.36 18.15
C ALA A 81 -21.82 -0.76 17.11
N GLU A 82 -21.68 -1.14 15.84
CA GLU A 82 -22.52 -0.66 14.74
C GLU A 82 -23.78 -1.52 14.51
N ASP A 83 -24.06 -2.51 15.38
CA ASP A 83 -25.21 -3.43 15.29
C ASP A 83 -25.24 -4.27 13.98
N ARG A 84 -24.06 -4.61 13.46
CA ARG A 84 -23.88 -5.37 12.19
C ARG A 84 -23.31 -6.77 12.39
N LEU A 85 -23.01 -7.17 13.63
CA LEU A 85 -22.36 -8.46 13.92
C LEU A 85 -23.15 -9.67 13.40
N TYR A 86 -24.48 -9.69 13.55
CA TYR A 86 -25.29 -10.80 13.02
C TYR A 86 -25.42 -10.75 11.49
N GLU A 87 -25.47 -9.55 10.90
CA GLU A 87 -25.48 -9.41 9.43
C GLU A 87 -24.18 -9.95 8.84
N PHE A 88 -23.04 -9.58 9.44
CA PHE A 88 -21.72 -10.08 9.06
C PHE A 88 -21.58 -11.59 9.31
N TYR A 89 -22.11 -12.11 10.42
CA TYR A 89 -22.13 -13.54 10.70
C TYR A 89 -22.79 -14.36 9.57
N PHE A 90 -23.87 -13.84 8.99
CA PHE A 90 -24.53 -14.49 7.84
C PHE A 90 -23.90 -14.15 6.49
N TYR A 91 -23.06 -13.12 6.42
CA TYR A 91 -22.30 -12.79 5.22
C TYR A 91 -21.25 -13.88 4.92
N GLU A 92 -20.68 -14.51 5.94
CA GLU A 92 -19.77 -15.67 5.85
C GLU A 92 -18.52 -15.46 4.96
N GLU A 93 -18.13 -14.21 4.71
CA GLU A 93 -16.94 -13.85 3.92
C GLU A 93 -15.78 -13.39 4.81
N PHE A 94 -14.57 -13.89 4.51
CA PHE A 94 -13.35 -13.45 5.21
C PHE A 94 -12.79 -12.14 4.65
N PHE A 95 -12.98 -11.89 3.35
CA PHE A 95 -12.49 -10.72 2.63
C PHE A 95 -13.60 -9.68 2.57
N ILE A 96 -13.50 -8.66 3.41
CA ILE A 96 -14.57 -7.70 3.61
C ILE A 96 -14.54 -6.61 2.54
N PRO A 97 -15.66 -5.92 2.25
CA PRO A 97 -15.67 -4.78 1.34
C PRO A 97 -14.68 -3.69 1.79
N ARG A 98 -13.91 -3.11 0.85
CA ARG A 98 -12.96 -2.03 1.17
C ARG A 98 -13.62 -0.83 1.84
N ARG A 99 -14.85 -0.52 1.42
CA ARG A 99 -15.68 0.52 2.03
C ARG A 99 -15.94 0.22 3.51
N GLU A 100 -16.24 -1.03 3.87
CA GLU A 100 -16.49 -1.41 5.26
C GLU A 100 -15.21 -1.35 6.10
N TYR A 101 -14.06 -1.73 5.54
CA TYR A 101 -12.76 -1.52 6.19
C TYR A 101 -12.46 -0.03 6.41
N ASN A 102 -12.78 0.84 5.45
CA ASN A 102 -12.65 2.29 5.63
C ASN A 102 -13.57 2.82 6.74
N GLU A 103 -14.83 2.41 6.79
CA GLU A 103 -15.76 2.77 7.88
C GLU A 103 -15.25 2.28 9.24
N TYR A 104 -14.70 1.06 9.30
CA TYR A 104 -14.05 0.55 10.51
C TYR A 104 -12.87 1.42 10.95
N CYS A 105 -11.97 1.80 10.05
CA CYS A 105 -10.85 2.66 10.38
C CYS A 105 -11.32 4.07 10.82
N ARG A 106 -12.33 4.64 10.17
CA ARG A 106 -12.97 5.90 10.62
C ARG A 106 -13.53 5.77 12.03
N TRP A 107 -14.22 4.68 12.31
CA TRP A 107 -14.77 4.37 13.63
C TRP A 107 -13.68 4.25 14.72
N VAL A 108 -12.51 3.70 14.39
CA VAL A 108 -11.36 3.68 15.32
C VAL A 108 -10.80 5.10 15.48
N ALA A 109 -10.59 5.82 14.38
CA ALA A 109 -10.03 7.16 14.40
C ALA A 109 -10.87 8.13 15.26
N ASP A 110 -12.20 8.07 15.16
CA ASP A 110 -13.12 8.90 15.95
C ASP A 110 -13.05 8.63 17.47
N ARG A 111 -12.49 7.49 17.88
CA ARG A 111 -12.38 7.08 19.29
C ARG A 111 -11.01 7.36 19.90
N LEU A 112 -10.01 7.71 19.09
CA LEU A 112 -8.64 7.89 19.54
C LEU A 112 -8.33 9.38 19.77
N PRO A 113 -8.24 9.84 21.02
CA PRO A 113 -7.99 11.25 21.33
C PRO A 113 -6.55 11.71 21.05
N SER A 114 -5.66 10.77 20.71
CA SER A 114 -4.26 11.01 20.33
C SER A 114 -4.11 11.46 18.87
N LEU A 115 -5.15 11.32 18.04
CA LEU A 115 -5.11 11.74 16.64
C LEU A 115 -5.43 13.24 16.50
N GLU A 116 -4.72 13.89 15.60
CA GLU A 116 -4.86 15.30 15.28
C GLU A 116 -4.82 15.48 13.76
N PHE A 117 -5.99 15.78 13.19
CA PHE A 117 -6.18 16.04 11.77
C PHE A 117 -5.83 17.49 11.42
N ASP A 118 -5.91 17.85 10.14
CA ASP A 118 -5.56 19.19 9.64
C ASP A 118 -4.14 19.64 10.05
N SER A 119 -3.20 18.70 10.17
CA SER A 119 -1.87 18.89 10.75
C SER A 119 -0.78 18.36 9.82
N ARG A 120 -0.42 19.15 8.80
CA ARG A 120 0.66 18.78 7.86
C ARG A 120 2.02 19.08 8.45
N VAL A 121 2.77 18.04 8.79
CA VAL A 121 4.17 18.15 9.22
C VAL A 121 5.04 18.68 8.08
N THR A 122 5.84 19.71 8.36
CA THR A 122 6.74 20.33 7.38
C THR A 122 8.21 20.09 7.70
N ASP A 123 8.57 19.97 8.97
CA ASP A 123 9.96 19.82 9.42
C ASP A 123 10.05 19.00 10.69
N VAL A 124 11.10 18.17 10.79
CA VAL A 124 11.54 17.52 12.02
C VAL A 124 12.99 17.93 12.28
N ARG A 125 13.27 18.44 13.48
CA ARG A 125 14.62 18.87 13.90
C ARG A 125 14.94 18.32 15.29
N VAL A 126 16.19 18.43 15.72
CA VAL A 126 16.59 18.12 17.09
C VAL A 126 16.98 19.41 17.81
N GLU A 127 16.37 19.65 18.97
CA GLU A 127 16.69 20.75 19.88
C GLU A 127 16.63 20.26 21.33
N ASP A 128 17.63 20.63 22.14
CA ASP A 128 17.72 20.24 23.56
C ASP A 128 17.51 18.73 23.81
N ASP A 129 18.15 17.89 22.99
CA ASP A 129 18.08 16.43 23.01
C ASP A 129 16.68 15.83 22.73
N LEU A 130 15.75 16.62 22.17
CA LEU A 130 14.40 16.19 21.79
C LEU A 130 14.14 16.42 20.30
N PHE A 131 13.23 15.64 19.72
CA PHE A 131 12.64 15.96 18.43
C PHE A 131 11.70 17.15 18.54
N VAL A 132 11.79 18.04 17.57
CA VAL A 132 10.90 19.16 17.37
C VAL A 132 10.20 18.96 16.03
N VAL A 133 8.88 18.77 16.09
CA VAL A 133 8.03 18.59 14.90
C VAL A 133 7.26 19.88 14.65
N GLU A 134 7.45 20.48 13.46
CA GLU A 134 6.69 21.64 13.01
C GLU A 134 5.55 21.18 12.08
N ALA A 135 4.32 21.61 12.38
CA ALA A 135 3.15 21.32 11.57
C ALA A 135 2.44 22.62 11.14
N VAL A 136 1.72 22.53 10.04
CA VAL A 136 0.89 23.61 9.52
C VAL A 136 -0.50 23.09 9.18
N ASP A 137 -1.52 23.84 9.56
CA ASP A 137 -2.88 23.62 9.07
C ASP A 137 -2.93 23.95 7.56
N PRO A 138 -3.24 22.97 6.69
CA PRO A 138 -3.26 23.18 5.24
C PRO A 138 -4.29 24.23 4.78
N THR A 139 -5.35 24.43 5.56
CA THR A 139 -6.47 25.32 5.26
C THR A 139 -6.25 26.73 5.81
N THR A 140 -5.87 26.84 7.09
CA THR A 140 -5.74 28.14 7.78
C THR A 140 -4.32 28.71 7.71
N GLY A 141 -3.31 27.86 7.52
CA GLY A 141 -1.89 28.22 7.58
C GLY A 141 -1.39 28.46 9.01
N GLU A 142 -2.18 28.15 10.04
CA GLU A 142 -1.75 28.17 11.43
C GLU A 142 -0.62 27.16 11.65
N ARG A 143 0.36 27.53 12.48
CA ARG A 143 1.57 26.73 12.70
C ARG A 143 1.63 26.26 14.14
N GLU A 144 1.86 24.97 14.29
CA GLU A 144 2.03 24.30 15.56
C GLU A 144 3.43 23.70 15.68
N ARG A 145 3.86 23.50 16.92
CA ARG A 145 5.18 22.97 17.22
C ARG A 145 5.09 22.07 18.44
N TYR A 146 5.54 20.84 18.26
CA TYR A 146 5.50 19.79 19.26
C TYR A 146 6.93 19.33 19.59
N ALA A 147 7.14 18.89 20.82
CA ALA A 147 8.40 18.28 21.26
C ALA A 147 8.15 16.82 21.64
N ALA A 148 9.04 15.92 21.24
CA ALA A 148 8.93 14.50 21.55
C ALA A 148 10.28 13.81 21.78
N GLU A 149 10.27 12.72 22.55
CA GLU A 149 11.44 11.85 22.71
C GLU A 149 11.70 11.02 21.45
N ASP A 150 10.64 10.41 20.90
CA ASP A 150 10.69 9.59 19.67
C ASP A 150 9.70 10.06 18.60
N VAL A 151 9.93 9.62 17.36
CA VAL A 151 9.05 9.88 16.20
C VAL A 151 8.70 8.58 15.49
N VAL A 152 7.46 8.43 15.01
CA VAL A 152 7.04 7.30 14.16
C VAL A 152 6.55 7.82 12.82
N MET A 153 7.23 7.46 11.74
CA MET A 153 6.86 7.86 10.39
C MET A 153 5.97 6.80 9.71
N GLY A 154 4.71 7.16 9.45
CA GLY A 154 3.73 6.32 8.76
C GLY A 154 2.99 7.06 7.65
N ILE A 155 3.74 7.75 6.80
CA ILE A 155 3.22 8.60 5.71
C ILE A 155 2.74 7.84 4.46
N GLY A 156 2.85 6.51 4.47
CA GLY A 156 2.38 5.65 3.38
C GLY A 156 3.10 5.89 2.05
N THR A 157 2.34 5.82 0.96
CA THR A 157 2.83 5.99 -0.42
C THR A 157 1.98 7.02 -1.14
N GLN A 158 2.57 7.76 -2.06
CA GLN A 158 1.87 8.74 -2.88
C GLN A 158 1.58 8.19 -4.27
N ARG A 159 0.52 8.69 -4.92
CA ARG A 159 0.20 8.31 -6.32
C ARG A 159 1.43 8.53 -7.18
N HIS A 160 1.77 7.54 -7.99
CA HIS A 160 2.91 7.62 -8.88
C HIS A 160 2.44 7.92 -10.29
N VAL A 161 2.70 9.15 -10.74
CA VAL A 161 2.53 9.54 -12.13
C VAL A 161 3.93 9.65 -12.73
N PRO A 162 4.28 8.86 -13.75
CA PRO A 162 5.54 9.03 -14.46
C PRO A 162 5.74 10.48 -14.92
N GLU A 163 6.96 11.01 -14.76
CA GLU A 163 7.28 12.43 -15.02
C GLU A 163 6.78 12.91 -16.39
N GLN A 164 6.87 12.05 -17.42
CA GLN A 164 6.41 12.36 -18.77
C GLN A 164 4.89 12.61 -18.89
N PHE A 165 4.08 12.25 -17.90
CA PHE A 165 2.63 12.44 -17.92
C PHE A 165 2.17 13.60 -17.01
N GLU A 166 3.05 14.20 -16.21
CA GLU A 166 2.68 15.21 -15.23
C GLU A 166 2.01 16.43 -15.87
N ASP A 167 2.57 16.90 -16.99
CA ASP A 167 2.06 18.07 -17.74
C ASP A 167 0.69 17.80 -18.39
N SER A 168 0.31 16.53 -18.56
CA SER A 168 -0.95 16.13 -19.18
C SER A 168 -2.08 15.97 -18.16
N LEU A 169 -1.78 15.93 -16.87
CA LEU A 169 -2.78 15.76 -15.81
C LEU A 169 -3.82 16.89 -15.82
N GLY A 170 -5.08 16.51 -15.64
CA GLY A 170 -6.19 17.45 -15.64
C GLY A 170 -7.52 16.76 -15.43
N ARG A 171 -8.56 17.32 -16.06
CA ARG A 171 -9.92 16.77 -16.01
C ARG A 171 -10.04 15.42 -16.72
N ASP A 172 -9.30 15.26 -17.82
CA ASP A 172 -9.48 14.15 -18.77
C ASP A 172 -8.32 13.14 -18.70
N VAL A 173 -7.18 13.52 -18.13
CA VAL A 173 -6.08 12.59 -17.78
C VAL A 173 -5.85 12.66 -16.29
N PHE A 174 -6.12 11.56 -15.58
CA PHE A 174 -6.02 11.54 -14.13
C PHE A 174 -5.58 10.18 -13.60
N HIS A 175 -5.02 10.18 -12.39
CA HIS A 175 -4.62 8.95 -11.71
C HIS A 175 -5.83 8.19 -11.15
N SER A 176 -5.78 6.85 -11.16
CA SER A 176 -6.80 5.96 -10.59
C SER A 176 -7.23 6.33 -9.17
N ALA A 177 -6.33 6.88 -8.35
CA ALA A 177 -6.62 7.41 -7.01
C ALA A 177 -7.75 8.47 -6.96
N SER A 178 -8.10 9.09 -8.09
CA SER A 178 -9.20 10.05 -8.22
C SER A 178 -10.37 9.49 -9.06
N TYR A 179 -10.42 8.19 -9.33
CA TYR A 179 -11.35 7.57 -10.27
C TYR A 179 -12.81 7.83 -9.91
N LEU A 180 -13.24 7.52 -8.68
CA LEU A 180 -14.65 7.70 -8.30
C LEU A 180 -15.14 9.15 -8.45
N HIS A 181 -14.27 10.13 -8.20
CA HIS A 181 -14.59 11.54 -8.40
C HIS A 181 -14.77 11.92 -9.88
N ASN A 182 -14.09 11.21 -10.78
CA ASN A 182 -14.10 11.46 -12.22
C ASN A 182 -14.89 10.41 -13.01
N ARG A 183 -15.56 9.45 -12.35
CA ARG A 183 -16.25 8.35 -13.03
C ARG A 183 -17.35 8.86 -13.97
N GLU A 184 -18.14 9.84 -13.54
CA GLU A 184 -19.17 10.44 -14.40
C GLU A 184 -18.55 11.01 -15.69
N ARG A 185 -17.36 11.63 -15.58
CA ARG A 185 -16.62 12.12 -16.73
C ARG A 185 -16.19 11.00 -17.69
N CYS A 186 -15.84 9.82 -17.18
CA CYS A 186 -15.56 8.64 -18.01
C CYS A 186 -16.83 8.14 -18.73
N LEU A 187 -17.97 8.12 -18.06
CA LEU A 187 -19.23 7.63 -18.64
C LEU A 187 -19.78 8.58 -19.72
N ASP A 188 -19.48 9.86 -19.61
CA ASP A 188 -19.87 10.90 -20.58
C ASP A 188 -18.90 11.02 -21.78
N ALA A 189 -17.77 10.28 -21.80
CA ALA A 189 -16.76 10.36 -22.85
C ALA A 189 -17.12 9.51 -24.08
N ASP A 190 -16.57 9.83 -25.26
CA ASP A 190 -16.64 8.96 -26.44
C ASP A 190 -15.68 7.75 -26.31
N SER A 191 -14.56 7.92 -25.58
CA SER A 191 -13.53 6.89 -25.41
C SER A 191 -12.77 7.03 -24.09
N VAL A 192 -12.48 5.90 -23.45
CA VAL A 192 -11.72 5.83 -22.19
C VAL A 192 -10.59 4.81 -22.32
N THR A 193 -9.37 5.22 -22.01
CA THR A 193 -8.20 4.33 -21.98
C THR A 193 -7.63 4.22 -20.57
N ILE A 194 -7.44 3.00 -20.09
CA ILE A 194 -6.80 2.70 -18.81
C ILE A 194 -5.36 2.24 -19.07
N VAL A 195 -4.41 2.88 -18.39
CA VAL A 195 -2.97 2.58 -18.48
C VAL A 195 -2.47 1.99 -17.18
N GLY A 196 -2.09 0.71 -17.19
CA GLY A 196 -1.60 0.00 -15.99
C GLY A 196 -1.93 -1.50 -16.01
N SER A 197 -1.40 -2.29 -15.08
CA SER A 197 -1.67 -3.75 -15.00
C SER A 197 -2.16 -4.26 -13.65
N GLY A 198 -2.00 -3.47 -12.58
CA GLY A 198 -2.32 -3.93 -11.24
C GLY A 198 -3.82 -3.99 -10.96
N GLN A 199 -4.16 -4.41 -9.74
CA GLN A 199 -5.54 -4.50 -9.25
C GLN A 199 -6.37 -3.23 -9.52
N SER A 200 -5.83 -2.03 -9.26
CA SER A 200 -6.59 -0.79 -9.49
C SER A 200 -6.97 -0.58 -10.96
N ALA A 201 -6.12 -1.00 -11.91
CA ALA A 201 -6.46 -0.94 -13.33
C ALA A 201 -7.62 -1.88 -13.66
N ALA A 202 -7.57 -3.09 -13.10
CA ALA A 202 -8.60 -4.11 -13.27
C ALA A 202 -9.95 -3.68 -12.67
N GLU A 203 -9.94 -3.08 -11.49
CA GLU A 203 -11.16 -2.62 -10.81
C GLU A 203 -11.82 -1.45 -11.56
N VAL A 204 -11.03 -0.48 -12.05
CA VAL A 204 -11.53 0.61 -12.90
C VAL A 204 -12.10 0.04 -14.20
N PHE A 205 -11.37 -0.88 -14.86
CA PHE A 205 -11.82 -1.49 -16.11
C PHE A 205 -13.12 -2.26 -15.91
N ARG A 206 -13.23 -3.06 -14.84
CA ARG A 206 -14.44 -3.80 -14.49
C ARG A 206 -15.63 -2.86 -14.27
N ASP A 207 -15.46 -1.82 -13.45
CA ASP A 207 -16.54 -0.87 -13.12
C ASP A 207 -17.07 -0.16 -14.37
N LEU A 208 -16.17 0.28 -15.26
CA LEU A 208 -16.54 0.90 -16.54
C LEU A 208 -17.15 -0.12 -17.51
N LEU A 209 -16.62 -1.34 -17.60
CA LEU A 209 -17.12 -2.39 -18.49
C LEU A 209 -18.58 -2.76 -18.18
N GLU A 210 -18.94 -2.82 -16.91
CA GLU A 210 -20.30 -3.08 -16.44
C GLU A 210 -21.25 -1.93 -16.81
N ARG A 211 -20.79 -0.68 -16.68
CA ARG A 211 -21.56 0.56 -16.96
C ARG A 211 -21.62 0.93 -18.44
N GLN A 212 -20.71 0.42 -19.27
CA GLN A 212 -20.75 0.55 -20.72
C GLN A 212 -22.00 -0.11 -21.35
N ARG A 213 -22.79 -0.89 -20.59
CA ARG A 213 -24.09 -1.38 -21.06
C ARG A 213 -25.13 -0.27 -21.23
N GLU A 214 -24.98 0.83 -20.48
CA GLU A 214 -25.91 1.95 -20.44
C GLU A 214 -25.37 3.19 -21.17
N ASN A 215 -24.09 3.17 -21.58
CA ASN A 215 -23.36 4.29 -22.17
C ASN A 215 -22.59 3.82 -23.42
N GLU A 216 -22.52 4.64 -24.46
CA GLU A 216 -21.91 4.28 -25.75
C GLU A 216 -20.49 4.88 -25.89
N PHE A 217 -19.52 4.37 -25.11
CA PHE A 217 -18.10 4.75 -25.19
C PHE A 217 -17.21 3.56 -25.55
N SER A 218 -16.04 3.77 -26.16
CA SER A 218 -15.03 2.71 -26.32
C SER A 218 -14.15 2.58 -25.07
N LEU A 219 -13.76 1.36 -24.69
CA LEU A 219 -12.99 1.11 -23.46
C LEU A 219 -11.72 0.31 -23.73
N ASP A 220 -10.56 0.95 -23.61
CA ASP A 220 -9.28 0.31 -23.89
C ASP A 220 -8.43 0.13 -22.61
N TRP A 221 -7.71 -1.00 -22.53
CA TRP A 221 -6.78 -1.29 -21.45
C TRP A 221 -5.38 -1.62 -21.99
N ILE A 222 -4.44 -0.71 -21.76
CA ILE A 222 -3.05 -0.81 -22.23
C ILE A 222 -2.11 -1.06 -21.05
N THR A 223 -1.23 -2.05 -21.18
CA THR A 223 -0.24 -2.36 -20.15
C THR A 223 1.14 -2.73 -20.69
N ARG A 224 2.19 -2.27 -19.99
CA ARG A 224 3.58 -2.65 -20.24
C ARG A 224 3.85 -4.10 -19.87
N SER A 225 3.08 -4.66 -18.94
CA SER A 225 3.23 -6.05 -18.49
C SER A 225 3.10 -7.03 -19.66
N ARG A 226 3.77 -8.19 -19.57
CA ARG A 226 3.72 -9.22 -20.65
C ARG A 226 2.31 -9.79 -20.89
N GLY A 227 1.39 -9.54 -19.97
CA GLY A 227 0.01 -9.99 -19.97
C GLY A 227 -0.72 -9.45 -18.73
N PHE A 228 -1.99 -9.78 -18.62
CA PHE A 228 -2.83 -9.51 -17.46
C PHE A 228 -2.70 -10.72 -16.51
N PHE A 229 -1.77 -10.63 -15.56
CA PHE A 229 -1.46 -11.75 -14.67
C PHE A 229 -2.21 -11.66 -13.36
N GLN A 230 -2.75 -12.81 -12.95
CA GLN A 230 -3.31 -12.99 -11.62
C GLN A 230 -2.20 -12.96 -10.56
N MET A 231 -2.52 -12.42 -9.39
CA MET A 231 -1.69 -12.56 -8.19
C MET A 231 -1.59 -14.04 -7.80
N ALA A 232 -0.42 -14.46 -7.31
CA ALA A 232 -0.24 -15.84 -6.87
C ALA A 232 -0.98 -16.07 -5.53
N ASP A 233 -2.22 -16.56 -5.61
CA ASP A 233 -2.99 -16.98 -4.43
C ASP A 233 -2.82 -18.49 -4.18
N ALA A 234 -2.08 -18.83 -3.11
CA ALA A 234 -1.97 -20.21 -2.65
C ALA A 234 -1.60 -20.27 -1.17
N LYS A 235 -2.33 -21.06 -0.38
CA LYS A 235 -2.09 -21.25 1.07
C LYS A 235 -0.65 -21.59 1.44
N LEU A 236 0.05 -22.39 0.62
CA LEU A 236 1.46 -22.70 0.86
C LEU A 236 2.38 -21.53 0.50
N GLY A 237 2.03 -20.76 -0.55
CA GLY A 237 2.73 -19.54 -0.91
C GLY A 237 2.59 -18.46 0.16
N HIS A 238 1.45 -18.39 0.84
CA HIS A 238 1.17 -17.36 1.85
C HIS A 238 1.96 -17.49 3.15
N MET A 239 2.65 -18.61 3.39
CA MET A 239 3.45 -18.76 4.62
C MET A 239 4.59 -17.73 4.72
N VAL A 240 4.95 -17.07 3.60
CA VAL A 240 5.91 -15.95 3.60
C VAL A 240 5.37 -14.66 4.23
N TYR A 241 4.05 -14.49 4.36
CA TYR A 241 3.44 -13.32 5.00
C TYR A 241 3.39 -13.47 6.52
N THR A 242 4.54 -13.73 7.13
CA THR A 242 4.69 -13.98 8.56
C THR A 242 5.89 -13.26 9.17
N PRO A 243 5.86 -13.00 10.49
CA PRO A 243 7.00 -12.47 11.23
C PRO A 243 8.28 -13.30 11.02
N ASP A 244 8.20 -14.64 11.08
CA ASP A 244 9.34 -15.54 10.86
C ASP A 244 10.05 -15.28 9.53
N TYR A 245 9.28 -15.08 8.45
CA TYR A 245 9.86 -14.77 7.15
C TYR A 245 10.48 -13.37 7.13
N THR A 246 9.84 -12.37 7.77
CA THR A 246 10.41 -11.02 7.90
C THR A 246 11.74 -11.05 8.62
N GLU A 247 11.86 -11.80 9.71
CA GLU A 247 13.12 -11.96 10.44
C GLU A 247 14.19 -12.67 9.60
N TYR A 248 13.82 -13.79 8.96
CA TYR A 248 14.70 -14.51 8.05
C TYR A 248 15.19 -13.62 6.90
N PHE A 249 14.29 -12.88 6.27
CA PHE A 249 14.61 -11.98 5.17
C PHE A 249 15.54 -10.87 5.62
N TYR A 250 15.31 -10.30 6.81
CA TYR A 250 16.17 -9.28 7.40
C TYR A 250 17.61 -9.74 7.59
N ASP A 251 17.84 -11.01 7.93
CA ASP A 251 19.19 -11.55 8.15
C ASP A 251 19.95 -11.88 6.85
N LEU A 252 19.31 -11.77 5.68
CA LEU A 252 19.98 -11.93 4.39
C LEU A 252 20.89 -10.73 4.05
N ASP A 253 21.95 -11.01 3.29
CA ASP A 253 22.78 -9.96 2.70
C ASP A 253 21.96 -9.05 1.77
N GLN A 254 22.28 -7.75 1.72
CA GLN A 254 21.46 -6.77 0.98
C GLN A 254 21.32 -7.09 -0.52
N GLU A 255 22.39 -7.54 -1.18
CA GLU A 255 22.36 -7.97 -2.58
C GLU A 255 21.33 -9.09 -2.80
N ARG A 256 21.24 -10.02 -1.84
CA ARG A 256 20.29 -11.13 -1.90
C ARG A 256 18.85 -10.67 -1.69
N LYS A 257 18.63 -9.70 -0.79
CA LYS A 257 17.31 -9.10 -0.57
C LYS A 257 16.80 -8.44 -1.86
N ASP A 258 17.65 -7.65 -2.50
CA ASP A 258 17.32 -6.93 -3.74
C ASP A 258 16.98 -7.90 -4.89
N GLU A 259 17.78 -8.97 -5.08
CA GLU A 259 17.49 -10.03 -6.05
C GLU A 259 16.14 -10.73 -5.82
N LEU A 260 15.79 -11.00 -4.56
CA LEU A 260 14.55 -11.71 -4.22
C LEU A 260 13.32 -10.83 -4.50
N LEU A 261 13.39 -9.54 -4.19
CA LEU A 261 12.29 -8.59 -4.40
C LEU A 261 11.95 -8.44 -5.89
N ASP A 262 12.96 -8.35 -6.76
CA ASP A 262 12.77 -8.25 -8.21
C ASP A 262 12.02 -9.47 -8.80
N GLY A 263 12.14 -10.64 -8.17
CA GLY A 263 11.47 -11.87 -8.60
C GLY A 263 10.06 -12.08 -8.03
N GLN A 264 9.61 -11.21 -7.12
CA GLN A 264 8.42 -11.43 -6.29
C GLN A 264 7.23 -10.55 -6.67
N ASP A 265 7.28 -9.83 -7.80
CA ASP A 265 6.21 -8.93 -8.24
C ASP A 265 4.82 -9.57 -8.27
N LEU A 266 4.70 -10.84 -8.69
CA LEU A 266 3.41 -11.54 -8.74
C LEU A 266 2.85 -11.93 -7.37
N LEU A 267 3.62 -11.78 -6.29
CA LEU A 267 3.14 -11.98 -4.92
C LEU A 267 2.33 -10.78 -4.42
N TYR A 268 2.45 -9.58 -5.02
CA TYR A 268 1.79 -8.38 -4.48
C TYR A 268 1.34 -7.34 -5.52
N LYS A 269 1.64 -7.51 -6.81
CA LYS A 269 1.27 -6.57 -7.89
C LYS A 269 0.30 -7.17 -8.94
N GLY A 270 -0.19 -8.38 -8.73
CA GLY A 270 -1.11 -9.06 -9.65
C GLY A 270 -2.55 -8.57 -9.55
N ILE A 271 -3.42 -9.12 -10.40
CA ILE A 271 -4.88 -8.95 -10.33
C ILE A 271 -5.46 -10.07 -9.46
N ASP A 272 -6.41 -9.76 -8.59
CA ASP A 272 -7.16 -10.76 -7.84
C ASP A 272 -7.91 -11.75 -8.78
N GLU A 273 -8.00 -13.02 -8.35
CA GLU A 273 -8.67 -14.08 -9.13
C GLU A 273 -10.11 -13.73 -9.47
N THR A 274 -10.85 -13.22 -8.49
CA THR A 274 -12.26 -12.91 -8.62
C THR A 274 -12.47 -11.73 -9.55
N THR A 275 -11.68 -10.66 -9.42
CA THR A 275 -11.74 -9.52 -10.34
C THR A 275 -11.40 -9.95 -11.78
N SER A 276 -10.35 -10.74 -11.97
CA SER A 276 -9.95 -11.23 -13.30
C SER A 276 -11.05 -12.09 -13.94
N ALA A 277 -11.63 -13.03 -13.17
CA ALA A 277 -12.73 -13.87 -13.63
C ALA A 277 -13.96 -13.05 -14.00
N ARG A 278 -14.37 -12.09 -13.15
CA ARG A 278 -15.53 -11.21 -13.41
C ARG A 278 -15.38 -10.39 -14.69
N ILE A 279 -14.19 -9.85 -14.95
CA ILE A 279 -13.92 -9.11 -16.19
C ILE A 279 -14.12 -10.04 -17.39
N TYR A 280 -13.54 -11.24 -17.36
CA TYR A 280 -13.65 -12.19 -18.46
C TYR A 280 -15.10 -12.66 -18.66
N ASP A 281 -15.81 -12.99 -17.58
CA ASP A 281 -17.21 -13.39 -17.62
C ASP A 281 -18.09 -12.28 -18.21
N ALA A 282 -17.88 -11.02 -17.80
CA ALA A 282 -18.61 -9.88 -18.35
C ALA A 282 -18.34 -9.65 -19.84
N LEU A 283 -17.08 -9.79 -20.29
CA LEU A 283 -16.72 -9.74 -21.72
C LEU A 283 -17.40 -10.87 -22.49
N TYR A 284 -17.32 -12.10 -21.97
CA TYR A 284 -17.91 -13.27 -22.61
C TYR A 284 -19.43 -13.16 -22.73
N GLU A 285 -20.12 -12.77 -21.66
CA GLU A 285 -21.56 -12.53 -21.68
C GLU A 285 -21.98 -11.50 -22.74
N ARG A 286 -21.19 -10.42 -22.90
CA ARG A 286 -21.46 -9.37 -23.89
C ARG A 286 -21.18 -9.79 -25.33
N SER A 287 -20.35 -10.81 -25.52
CA SER A 287 -20.06 -11.40 -26.83
C SER A 287 -21.15 -12.35 -27.35
N VAL A 288 -22.15 -12.68 -26.52
CA VAL A 288 -23.19 -13.66 -26.88
C VAL A 288 -24.09 -13.12 -27.99
N GLY A 289 -24.21 -13.89 -29.08
CA GLY A 289 -25.07 -13.55 -30.22
C GLY A 289 -24.29 -12.74 -31.27
N ASP A 290 -24.83 -11.58 -31.66
CA ASP A 290 -24.15 -10.61 -32.54
C ASP A 290 -23.49 -9.47 -31.72
N GLY A 291 -23.30 -9.67 -30.42
CA GLY A 291 -22.68 -8.69 -29.54
C GLY A 291 -21.16 -8.64 -29.72
N ASP A 292 -20.62 -7.44 -29.81
CA ASP A 292 -19.18 -7.18 -29.83
C ASP A 292 -18.93 -5.98 -28.90
N PRO A 293 -18.48 -6.21 -27.65
CA PRO A 293 -18.20 -5.10 -26.74
C PRO A 293 -17.07 -4.25 -27.34
N ASP A 294 -17.27 -2.93 -27.45
CA ASP A 294 -16.27 -1.99 -27.96
C ASP A 294 -15.15 -1.80 -26.93
N VAL A 295 -14.26 -2.80 -26.92
CA VAL A 295 -13.23 -3.00 -25.91
C VAL A 295 -11.93 -3.47 -26.56
N GLY A 296 -10.84 -2.74 -26.33
CA GLY A 296 -9.49 -3.17 -26.66
C GLY A 296 -8.67 -3.54 -25.42
N MET A 297 -7.87 -4.60 -25.50
CA MET A 297 -6.92 -4.97 -24.45
C MET A 297 -5.57 -5.28 -25.07
N LEU A 298 -4.54 -4.52 -24.70
CA LEU A 298 -3.21 -4.65 -25.27
C LEU A 298 -2.14 -4.73 -24.18
N ALA A 299 -1.49 -5.89 -24.13
CA ALA A 299 -0.34 -6.12 -23.26
C ALA A 299 0.97 -5.74 -23.98
N ALA A 300 2.08 -5.91 -23.27
CA ALA A 300 3.43 -5.69 -23.77
C ALA A 300 3.66 -4.31 -24.42
N THR A 301 2.91 -3.30 -23.97
CA THR A 301 2.88 -1.97 -24.58
C THR A 301 3.18 -0.90 -23.54
N GLU A 302 4.27 -0.19 -23.72
CA GLU A 302 4.60 0.98 -22.89
C GLU A 302 3.99 2.23 -23.51
N VAL A 303 3.20 2.96 -22.73
CA VAL A 303 2.82 4.34 -23.09
C VAL A 303 4.01 5.22 -22.73
N THR A 304 4.63 5.84 -23.73
CA THR A 304 5.86 6.63 -23.58
C THR A 304 5.60 8.12 -23.39
N ASP A 305 4.47 8.61 -23.90
CA ASP A 305 4.08 10.02 -23.81
C ASP A 305 2.56 10.18 -24.05
N ILE A 306 1.98 11.29 -23.57
CA ILE A 306 0.58 11.65 -23.76
C ILE A 306 0.51 13.12 -24.19
N GLY A 307 0.14 13.37 -25.44
CA GLY A 307 -0.03 14.73 -25.99
C GLY A 307 -1.49 15.07 -26.29
N THR A 308 -1.80 16.35 -26.42
CA THR A 308 -3.10 16.80 -26.95
C THR A 308 -3.08 16.93 -28.47
N VAL A 309 -4.19 16.61 -29.12
CA VAL A 309 -4.34 16.88 -30.55
C VAL A 309 -5.01 18.25 -30.73
N ASP A 310 -4.36 19.14 -31.49
CA ASP A 310 -4.98 20.37 -31.97
C ASP A 310 -5.93 20.01 -33.13
N VAL A 311 -7.01 19.27 -32.84
CA VAL A 311 -8.01 18.89 -33.83
C VAL A 311 -8.83 20.14 -34.11
N GLY A 312 -8.49 20.88 -35.17
CA GLY A 312 -9.19 22.13 -35.50
C GLY A 312 -10.70 21.94 -35.61
N THR A 313 -11.44 22.24 -34.53
CA THR A 313 -12.89 22.46 -34.34
C THR A 313 -13.94 21.62 -35.09
N ASP A 314 -13.58 20.63 -35.91
CA ASP A 314 -14.52 19.94 -36.82
C ASP A 314 -15.01 18.58 -36.27
N ARG A 315 -14.51 18.16 -35.10
CA ARG A 315 -15.10 17.08 -34.30
C ARG A 315 -15.57 17.68 -32.98
N SER A 316 -16.87 17.94 -32.87
CA SER A 316 -17.65 18.26 -31.64
C SER A 316 -17.19 19.37 -30.67
N GLY A 317 -15.99 19.94 -30.81
CA GLY A 317 -15.36 20.78 -29.78
C GLY A 317 -14.79 19.97 -28.59
N THR A 318 -14.59 18.66 -28.75
CA THR A 318 -14.02 17.77 -27.72
C THR A 318 -12.51 17.58 -27.97
N ASP A 319 -11.68 17.82 -26.96
CA ASP A 319 -10.24 17.58 -27.02
C ASP A 319 -9.93 16.09 -26.88
N TYR A 320 -9.01 15.56 -27.69
CA TYR A 320 -8.55 14.17 -27.62
C TYR A 320 -7.06 14.13 -27.26
N TYR A 321 -6.67 13.06 -26.56
CA TYR A 321 -5.29 12.76 -26.22
C TYR A 321 -4.71 11.70 -27.15
N GLN A 322 -3.47 11.91 -27.58
CA GLN A 322 -2.65 10.95 -28.31
C GLN A 322 -1.65 10.30 -27.36
N LEU A 323 -1.83 9.00 -27.13
CA LEU A 323 -0.90 8.16 -26.40
C LEU A 323 0.12 7.60 -27.39
N ILE A 324 1.40 7.83 -27.12
CA ILE A 324 2.48 7.24 -27.92
C ILE A 324 2.86 5.90 -27.32
N CYS A 325 2.53 4.82 -28.04
CA CYS A 325 2.64 3.46 -27.55
C CYS A 325 3.78 2.70 -28.23
N ASP A 326 4.61 2.01 -27.44
CA ASP A 326 5.72 1.17 -27.89
C ASP A 326 5.45 -0.30 -27.49
N HIS A 327 5.13 -1.16 -28.46
CA HIS A 327 4.90 -2.59 -28.23
C HIS A 327 6.24 -3.35 -28.25
N TRP A 328 6.81 -3.62 -27.08
CA TRP A 328 8.20 -4.06 -26.95
C TRP A 328 8.48 -5.50 -27.41
N GLN A 329 7.45 -6.32 -27.64
CA GLN A 329 7.63 -7.66 -28.24
C GLN A 329 7.68 -7.63 -29.77
N GLU A 330 6.97 -6.69 -30.39
CA GLU A 330 6.95 -6.52 -31.85
C GLU A 330 7.96 -5.47 -32.31
N GLU A 331 8.51 -4.68 -31.37
CA GLU A 331 9.37 -3.54 -31.64
C GLU A 331 8.66 -2.50 -32.53
N GLU A 332 7.33 -2.38 -32.38
CA GLU A 332 6.49 -1.46 -33.14
C GLU A 332 6.02 -0.28 -32.29
N ARG A 333 5.96 0.90 -32.91
CA ARG A 333 5.50 2.15 -32.30
C ARG A 333 4.27 2.67 -33.03
N PHE A 334 3.23 3.02 -32.28
CA PHE A 334 1.96 3.48 -32.83
C PHE A 334 1.32 4.57 -31.96
N LEU A 335 0.29 5.22 -32.49
CA LEU A 335 -0.51 6.22 -31.78
C LEU A 335 -1.87 5.62 -31.45
N HIS A 336 -2.31 5.83 -30.21
CA HIS A 336 -3.67 5.53 -29.75
C HIS A 336 -4.37 6.82 -29.34
N GLU A 337 -5.62 7.00 -29.74
CA GLU A 337 -6.40 8.21 -29.42
C GLU A 337 -7.45 7.88 -28.35
N SER A 338 -7.59 8.75 -27.35
CA SER A 338 -8.57 8.60 -26.28
C SER A 338 -9.02 9.96 -25.78
N GLU A 339 -10.31 10.10 -25.47
CA GLU A 339 -10.85 11.33 -24.88
C GLU A 339 -10.49 11.42 -23.39
N VAL A 340 -10.63 10.32 -22.66
CA VAL A 340 -10.25 10.22 -21.24
C VAL A 340 -9.15 9.17 -21.06
N VAL A 341 -8.17 9.45 -20.21
CA VAL A 341 -7.09 8.52 -19.85
C VAL A 341 -7.02 8.37 -18.33
N VAL A 342 -7.17 7.12 -17.86
CA VAL A 342 -7.02 6.77 -16.45
C VAL A 342 -5.65 6.12 -16.24
N LEU A 343 -4.78 6.81 -15.51
CA LEU A 343 -3.45 6.31 -15.14
C LEU A 343 -3.57 5.44 -13.88
N ALA A 344 -3.57 4.13 -14.06
CA ALA A 344 -3.50 3.13 -13.00
C ALA A 344 -2.03 2.70 -12.78
N THR A 345 -1.15 3.68 -12.61
CA THR A 345 0.32 3.54 -12.55
C THR A 345 0.87 3.30 -11.15
N GLY A 346 -0.01 3.07 -10.18
CA GLY A 346 0.32 2.64 -8.82
C GLY A 346 0.76 3.78 -7.91
N TYR A 347 1.47 3.42 -6.86
CA TYR A 347 1.95 4.34 -5.83
C TYR A 347 3.45 4.16 -5.65
N ALA A 348 4.14 5.25 -5.32
CA ALA A 348 5.57 5.27 -5.06
C ALA A 348 5.83 5.81 -3.65
N ARG A 349 6.97 5.39 -3.13
CA ARG A 349 7.53 5.98 -1.92
C ARG A 349 8.15 7.32 -2.27
N THR A 350 7.77 8.35 -1.54
CA THR A 350 8.42 9.67 -1.65
C THR A 350 9.34 9.83 -0.46
N GLU A 351 10.54 10.37 -0.68
CA GLU A 351 11.43 10.75 0.42
C GLU A 351 10.72 11.84 1.24
N PRO A 352 10.52 11.64 2.56
CA PRO A 352 9.82 12.59 3.42
C PRO A 352 10.55 13.93 3.47
N PRO A 353 9.99 15.03 2.92
CA PRO A 353 10.68 16.31 2.89
C PRO A 353 10.98 16.87 4.29
N PHE A 354 10.18 16.49 5.29
CA PHE A 354 10.35 16.91 6.67
C PHE A 354 11.57 16.30 7.36
N LEU A 355 12.19 15.25 6.81
CA LEU A 355 13.45 14.69 7.31
C LEU A 355 14.69 15.39 6.74
N ALA A 356 14.55 16.29 5.75
CA ALA A 356 15.66 17.01 5.16
C ALA A 356 16.59 17.71 6.19
N PRO A 357 16.11 18.27 7.32
CA PRO A 357 16.98 18.83 8.35
C PRO A 357 17.84 17.80 9.10
N LEU A 358 17.47 16.52 9.04
CA LEU A 358 18.15 15.40 9.71
C LEU A 358 18.96 14.53 8.73
N GLU A 359 18.99 14.88 7.44
CA GLU A 359 19.56 14.04 6.37
C GLU A 359 21.00 13.61 6.64
N ASP A 360 21.87 14.53 7.12
CA ASP A 360 23.29 14.24 7.42
C ASP A 360 23.48 13.25 8.59
N ARG A 361 22.41 12.96 9.33
CA ARG A 361 22.39 12.11 10.54
C ARG A 361 21.69 10.76 10.30
N ILE A 362 21.03 10.60 9.16
CA ILE A 362 20.33 9.39 8.76
C ILE A 362 21.29 8.52 7.96
N ARG A 363 21.49 7.27 8.38
CA ARG A 363 22.28 6.32 7.59
C ARG A 363 21.48 5.80 6.42
N ARG A 364 22.17 5.63 5.30
CA ARG A 364 21.63 5.05 4.07
C ARG A 364 22.49 3.88 3.61
N ASP A 365 21.86 2.96 2.89
CA ASP A 365 22.56 1.84 2.26
C ASP A 365 23.34 2.27 1.00
N GLY A 366 23.96 1.30 0.32
CA GLY A 366 24.74 1.55 -0.89
C GLY A 366 23.94 2.08 -2.10
N GLN A 367 22.61 2.05 -2.04
CA GLN A 367 21.70 2.57 -3.07
C GLN A 367 21.02 3.90 -2.64
N GLY A 368 21.38 4.45 -1.49
CA GLY A 368 20.79 5.69 -0.98
C GLY A 368 19.42 5.51 -0.31
N ARG A 369 19.01 4.27 0.01
CA ARG A 369 17.77 3.98 0.73
C ARG A 369 18.01 4.06 2.23
N LEU A 370 16.97 4.34 3.00
CA LEU A 370 17.03 4.40 4.47
C LEU A 370 17.57 3.09 5.05
N ALA A 371 18.59 3.16 5.90
CA ALA A 371 19.04 2.00 6.67
C ALA A 371 18.09 1.81 7.84
N ILE A 372 17.41 0.65 7.89
CA ILE A 372 16.34 0.37 8.84
C ILE A 372 16.70 -0.89 9.61
N THR A 373 16.64 -0.81 10.94
CA THR A 373 16.95 -1.90 11.87
C THR A 373 15.83 -2.95 11.90
N LYS A 374 16.11 -4.13 12.48
CA LYS A 374 15.14 -5.25 12.60
C LYS A 374 13.86 -4.87 13.35
N ASP A 375 13.97 -3.92 14.27
CA ASP A 375 12.87 -3.38 15.08
C ASP A 375 12.32 -2.07 14.51
N PHE A 376 12.45 -1.87 13.19
CA PHE A 376 11.81 -0.81 12.42
C PHE A 376 12.26 0.62 12.76
N ARG A 377 13.49 0.81 13.23
CA ARG A 377 14.08 2.14 13.48
C ARG A 377 14.99 2.55 12.34
N LEU A 378 15.05 3.84 12.04
CA LEU A 378 16.11 4.40 11.22
C LEU A 378 17.43 4.28 11.97
N GLU A 379 18.46 3.78 11.29
CA GLU A 379 19.82 3.89 11.82
C GLU A 379 20.26 5.35 11.79
N THR A 380 20.36 5.98 12.96
CA THR A 380 20.77 7.37 13.08
C THR A 380 21.74 7.55 14.26
N ASP A 381 22.31 8.74 14.40
CA ASP A 381 23.06 9.15 15.59
C ASP A 381 22.28 10.15 16.48
N LEU A 382 20.95 10.20 16.33
CA LEU A 382 20.03 11.13 17.02
C LEU A 382 19.88 10.80 18.52
N PRO A 383 19.40 11.75 19.35
CA PRO A 383 19.19 11.50 20.79
C PRO A 383 18.01 10.57 21.11
N GLY A 384 17.05 10.45 20.20
CA GLY A 384 15.93 9.52 20.24
C GLY A 384 15.79 8.74 18.94
N GLU A 385 14.76 7.94 18.84
CA GLU A 385 14.53 7.00 17.74
C GLU A 385 13.51 7.55 16.72
N ILE A 386 13.72 7.19 15.46
CA ILE A 386 12.73 7.39 14.39
C ILE A 386 12.29 6.03 13.91
N PHE A 387 11.08 5.61 14.26
CA PHE A 387 10.47 4.40 13.75
C PHE A 387 9.83 4.63 12.39
N VAL A 388 9.75 3.58 11.57
CA VAL A 388 9.14 3.64 10.25
C VAL A 388 8.07 2.59 10.07
N GLN A 389 7.02 2.96 9.36
CA GLN A 389 5.87 2.12 9.07
C GLN A 389 5.71 2.04 7.56
N ASN A 390 5.88 0.82 7.02
CA ASN A 390 5.82 0.58 5.60
C ASN A 390 6.75 1.57 4.88
N ALA A 391 8.06 1.59 5.19
CA ALA A 391 9.18 2.22 4.48
C ALA A 391 10.33 1.22 4.22
N GLU A 392 10.16 -0.03 4.63
CA GLU A 392 11.21 -1.01 4.87
C GLU A 392 11.19 -2.20 3.91
N LEU A 393 10.57 -2.05 2.72
CA LEU A 393 10.44 -3.13 1.73
C LEU A 393 11.80 -3.78 1.40
N HIS A 394 12.86 -2.97 1.26
CA HIS A 394 14.22 -3.43 0.92
C HIS A 394 14.95 -4.12 2.08
N THR A 395 14.46 -4.00 3.32
CA THR A 395 15.09 -4.63 4.50
C THR A 395 14.24 -5.76 5.10
N HIS A 396 12.90 -5.67 5.04
CA HIS A 396 11.95 -6.60 5.66
C HIS A 396 11.07 -7.36 4.65
N GLY A 397 11.25 -7.09 3.36
CA GLY A 397 10.62 -7.84 2.28
C GLY A 397 9.17 -7.43 2.01
N ILE A 398 8.48 -8.26 1.23
CA ILE A 398 7.08 -8.09 0.76
C ILE A 398 6.03 -7.91 1.87
N ASN A 399 6.43 -8.13 3.11
CA ASN A 399 5.62 -8.00 4.31
C ASN A 399 5.45 -6.54 4.77
N ALA A 400 6.31 -5.62 4.32
CA ALA A 400 6.24 -4.21 4.68
C ALA A 400 4.87 -3.53 4.36
N PRO A 401 4.27 -3.72 3.16
CA PRO A 401 2.95 -3.17 2.86
C PRO A 401 1.77 -4.03 3.33
N ASP A 402 2.00 -5.20 3.94
CA ASP A 402 0.92 -6.13 4.32
C ASP A 402 0.19 -5.67 5.60
N LEU A 403 -1.12 -5.50 5.51
CA LEU A 403 -1.97 -5.13 6.65
C LEU A 403 -1.98 -6.20 7.74
N GLY A 404 -1.86 -7.49 7.39
CA GLY A 404 -1.82 -8.60 8.34
C GLY A 404 -0.61 -8.58 9.26
N LEU A 405 0.47 -7.89 8.86
CA LEU A 405 1.67 -7.69 9.68
C LEU A 405 1.77 -6.28 10.28
N GLY A 406 0.77 -5.42 10.03
CA GLY A 406 0.61 -4.14 10.72
C GLY A 406 0.62 -4.29 12.25
N PRO A 407 -0.26 -5.12 12.84
CA PRO A 407 -0.28 -5.31 14.29
C PRO A 407 1.02 -5.89 14.85
N TYR A 408 1.70 -6.79 14.14
CA TYR A 408 3.01 -7.33 14.55
C TYR A 408 4.08 -6.23 14.62
N ARG A 409 4.17 -5.41 13.56
CA ARG A 409 5.10 -4.27 13.51
C ARG A 409 4.77 -3.25 14.60
N ASN A 410 3.48 -2.95 14.79
CA ASN A 410 3.02 -2.05 15.84
C ASN A 410 3.36 -2.58 17.24
N ALA A 411 3.13 -3.87 17.52
CA ALA A 411 3.50 -4.51 18.77
C ALA A 411 5.01 -4.41 19.05
N THR A 412 5.84 -4.66 18.03
CA THR A 412 7.30 -4.49 18.13
C THR A 412 7.67 -3.05 18.51
N ILE A 413 7.05 -2.06 17.87
CA ILE A 413 7.30 -0.64 18.13
C ILE A 413 6.82 -0.26 19.54
N VAL A 414 5.62 -0.67 19.95
CA VAL A 414 5.10 -0.42 21.31
C VAL A 414 6.05 -0.98 22.36
N ASN A 415 6.57 -2.19 22.19
CA ASN A 415 7.51 -2.78 23.13
C ASN A 415 8.83 -2.00 23.22
N GLN A 416 9.33 -1.45 22.09
CA GLN A 416 10.51 -0.58 22.10
C GLN A 416 10.24 0.72 22.87
N LEU A 417 9.10 1.37 22.59
CA LEU A 417 8.69 2.61 23.25
C LEU A 417 8.46 2.44 24.75
N ALA A 418 7.84 1.33 25.16
CA ALA A 418 7.58 1.03 26.58
C ALA A 418 8.84 0.53 27.32
N GLY A 419 9.85 0.03 26.60
CA GLY A 419 11.02 -0.63 27.19
C GLY A 419 10.72 -1.98 27.84
N GLU A 420 9.55 -2.57 27.59
CA GLU A 420 9.12 -3.88 28.08
C GLU A 420 8.19 -4.58 27.07
N ASP A 421 7.99 -5.90 27.24
CA ASP A 421 7.13 -6.71 26.36
C ASP A 421 5.65 -6.51 26.71
N VAL A 422 5.03 -5.43 26.22
CA VAL A 422 3.60 -5.13 26.36
C VAL A 422 2.76 -6.13 25.55
N TYR A 423 3.18 -6.38 24.32
CA TYR A 423 2.54 -7.33 23.40
C TYR A 423 3.49 -8.49 23.08
N ASP A 424 2.97 -9.71 22.94
CA ASP A 424 3.78 -10.87 22.58
C ASP A 424 4.02 -10.93 21.07
N ALA A 425 4.98 -10.14 20.59
CA ALA A 425 5.38 -10.10 19.18
C ALA A 425 6.13 -11.37 18.72
N SER A 426 6.40 -12.34 19.60
CA SER A 426 7.17 -13.55 19.27
C SER A 426 6.34 -14.73 18.76
N ARG A 427 4.99 -14.64 18.81
CA ARG A 427 4.09 -15.78 18.56
C ARG A 427 3.54 -15.85 17.14
N ALA A 428 4.40 -16.13 16.17
CA ALA A 428 3.92 -16.38 14.81
C ALA A 428 4.54 -17.59 14.12
N ASP A 429 4.85 -18.64 14.91
CA ASP A 429 5.33 -19.92 14.39
C ASP A 429 4.42 -20.44 13.27
N THR A 430 4.99 -20.62 12.08
CA THR A 430 4.30 -21.28 10.96
C THR A 430 4.73 -22.73 10.80
N PHE A 431 4.10 -23.45 9.85
CA PHE A 431 4.52 -24.80 9.49
C PHE A 431 5.86 -24.84 8.72
N GLN A 432 6.36 -23.69 8.26
CA GLN A 432 7.56 -23.58 7.44
C GLN A 432 8.70 -22.95 8.25
N THR A 433 9.83 -23.64 8.30
CA THR A 433 11.10 -23.07 8.77
C THR A 433 11.85 -22.46 7.58
N PHE A 434 12.23 -21.19 7.67
CA PHE A 434 12.92 -20.48 6.58
C PHE A 434 14.44 -20.59 6.66
N ALA A 435 15.01 -20.43 7.87
CA ALA A 435 16.45 -20.51 8.05
C ALA A 435 16.94 -21.96 8.09
N VAL A 436 18.08 -22.21 7.44
CA VAL A 436 18.72 -23.53 7.42
C VAL A 436 19.18 -23.95 8.82
N ASP A 437 19.63 -23.00 9.64
CA ASP A 437 20.08 -23.28 10.99
C ASP A 437 18.96 -23.82 11.88
N ASP A 438 17.80 -23.17 11.85
CA ASP A 438 16.62 -23.58 12.60
C ASP A 438 16.15 -24.95 12.13
N PHE A 439 16.05 -25.17 10.81
CA PHE A 439 15.63 -26.47 10.28
C PHE A 439 16.61 -27.60 10.67
N VAL A 440 17.92 -27.31 10.65
CA VAL A 440 18.96 -28.26 11.08
C VAL A 440 18.83 -28.60 12.56
N ALA A 441 18.63 -27.59 13.41
CA ALA A 441 18.47 -27.76 14.85
C ALA A 441 17.20 -28.55 15.20
N GLU A 442 16.06 -28.19 14.61
CA GLU A 442 14.74 -28.77 14.89
C GLU A 442 14.60 -30.20 14.36
N ARG A 443 15.08 -30.45 13.13
CA ARG A 443 14.88 -31.73 12.44
C ARG A 443 16.06 -32.69 12.60
N GLY A 444 17.14 -32.26 13.26
CA GLY A 444 18.37 -33.04 13.39
C GLY A 444 19.04 -33.31 12.04
N ALA A 445 18.85 -32.42 11.06
CA ALA A 445 19.56 -32.50 9.80
C ALA A 445 21.06 -32.25 10.02
N ARG A 446 21.89 -32.50 9.01
CA ARG A 446 23.35 -32.32 9.12
C ARG A 446 23.83 -31.39 8.02
N ARG A 447 24.58 -30.35 8.42
CA ARG A 447 25.32 -29.53 7.47
C ARG A 447 26.35 -30.39 6.76
N ILE A 448 26.46 -30.20 5.45
CA ILE A 448 27.53 -30.76 4.66
C ILE A 448 28.79 -29.94 4.95
N PRO A 449 29.90 -30.53 5.40
CA PRO A 449 31.16 -29.82 5.52
C PRO A 449 31.56 -29.22 4.17
N GLU A 450 32.08 -27.99 4.16
CA GLU A 450 32.53 -27.30 2.94
C GLU A 450 33.53 -28.15 2.11
N SER A 451 34.20 -29.10 2.76
CA SER A 451 34.93 -30.19 2.11
C SER A 451 34.01 -31.35 1.67
N ARG A 452 33.31 -31.16 0.55
CA ARG A 452 32.63 -32.15 -0.34
C ARG A 452 32.19 -33.49 0.29
N PRO A 453 30.90 -33.88 0.17
CA PRO A 453 30.52 -35.27 0.07
C PRO A 453 30.52 -35.66 -1.42
N ARG A 454 31.32 -36.67 -1.78
CA ARG A 454 31.00 -37.47 -2.97
C ARG A 454 29.62 -38.09 -2.72
N LEU A 455 28.64 -37.79 -3.55
CA LEU A 455 27.41 -38.57 -3.59
C LEU A 455 27.79 -40.02 -3.88
N ARG A 456 27.25 -40.97 -3.10
CA ARG A 456 27.44 -42.40 -3.38
C ARG A 456 26.85 -42.70 -4.76
N GLY A 457 27.73 -42.97 -5.72
CA GLY A 457 27.38 -43.20 -7.12
C GLY A 457 28.57 -43.17 -8.08
N ASP A 458 29.71 -42.61 -7.68
CA ASP A 458 30.97 -42.70 -8.44
C ASP A 458 31.82 -43.88 -7.93
N ASP A 459 31.47 -45.10 -8.33
CA ASP A 459 32.39 -46.25 -8.42
C ASP A 459 32.09 -47.05 -9.71
#